data_AF-A0AA39XP77-F1
#
_entry.id   AF-A0AA39XP77-F1
#
_cell.length_a   1.000
_cell.length_b   1.000
_cell.length_c   1.000
_cell.angle_alpha   90.00
_cell.angle_beta   90.00
_cell.angle_gamma   90.00
#
_symmetry.space_group_name_H-M   'P 1'
#
loop_
_entity.id
_entity.type
_entity.pdbx_description
1 polymer ?
#
loop_
_entity_poly.entity_id
_entity_poly.type
_entity_poly.pdbx_seq_one_letter_code
_entity_poly.pdbx_strand_id
1 'polypeptide(L)'
;MANNQVQPAAKDSGEEEKRIEDGLEHLKELHLQLRALRSALPRMFEPLATKQPSPQVMFAGFSQSVKNTKDEIDRFRQAMNTEETQAVIKRANDSRRLNPVGIKPWRARDDPEWTAPKRRKTQQSATDAEWR
;
A
#
# COMPACT_ATOMS: atom_id res chain seq x y z
N MET A 1 46.93 14.77 11.22
CA MET A 1 46.37 13.40 11.24
C MET A 1 45.24 13.37 10.21
N ALA A 2 45.45 12.71 9.08
CA ALA A 2 44.54 12.73 7.93
C ALA A 2 43.25 11.96 8.22
N ASN A 3 42.12 12.58 7.87
CA ASN A 3 40.78 12.03 7.87
C ASN A 3 40.66 10.99 6.75
N ASN A 4 40.44 9.72 7.09
CA ASN A 4 40.18 8.66 6.12
C ASN A 4 38.96 7.84 6.56
N GLN A 5 37.77 8.43 6.41
CA GLN A 5 36.54 7.65 6.32
C GLN A 5 36.48 7.06 4.92
N VAL A 6 36.87 5.78 4.83
CA VAL A 6 36.64 4.95 3.66
C VAL A 6 35.13 4.69 3.59
N GLN A 7 34.43 5.41 2.71
CA GLN A 7 33.13 4.99 2.19
C GLN A 7 33.34 3.79 1.25
N PRO A 8 32.69 2.63 1.47
CA PRO A 8 32.62 1.62 0.42
C PRO A 8 31.59 2.08 -0.63
N ALA A 9 32.11 2.52 -1.78
CA ALA A 9 31.33 3.01 -2.91
C ALA A 9 30.84 1.88 -3.83
N ALA A 10 29.61 2.06 -4.33
CA ALA A 10 29.08 1.63 -5.64
C ALA A 10 28.50 0.23 -5.87
N LYS A 11 28.69 -0.79 -5.01
CA LYS A 11 27.92 -2.06 -5.13
C LYS A 11 26.63 -2.09 -4.30
N ASP A 12 26.61 -1.30 -3.23
CA ASP A 12 25.53 -1.26 -2.23
C ASP A 12 24.36 -0.37 -2.68
N SER A 13 24.63 0.67 -3.49
CA SER A 13 23.63 1.68 -3.85
C SER A 13 22.45 1.15 -4.67
N GLY A 14 22.70 0.24 -5.62
CA GLY A 14 21.63 -0.32 -6.47
C GLY A 14 20.75 -1.34 -5.73
N GLU A 15 21.34 -2.15 -4.85
CA GLU A 15 20.58 -3.06 -3.99
C GLU A 15 19.79 -2.28 -2.94
N GLU A 16 20.39 -1.21 -2.39
CA GLU A 16 19.73 -0.34 -1.45
C GLU A 16 18.54 0.40 -2.09
N GLU A 17 18.72 0.95 -3.30
CA GLU A 17 17.68 1.60 -4.09
C GLU A 17 16.52 0.62 -4.35
N LYS A 18 16.82 -0.60 -4.81
CA LYS A 18 15.79 -1.64 -5.00
C LYS A 18 15.02 -1.94 -3.71
N ARG A 19 15.69 -2.07 -2.57
CA ARG A 19 15.02 -2.27 -1.27
C ARG A 19 14.15 -1.08 -0.87
N ILE A 20 14.52 0.14 -1.27
CA ILE A 20 13.68 1.33 -1.06
C ILE A 20 12.44 1.24 -1.95
N GLU A 21 12.60 0.91 -3.23
CA GLU A 21 11.50 0.76 -4.18
C GLU A 21 10.50 -0.31 -3.73
N ASP A 22 10.99 -1.48 -3.30
CA ASP A 22 10.14 -2.56 -2.78
C ASP A 22 9.37 -2.10 -1.53
N GLY A 23 10.04 -1.40 -0.60
CA GLY A 23 9.40 -0.85 0.59
C GLY A 23 8.38 0.25 0.28
N LEU A 24 8.63 1.06 -0.76
CA LEU A 24 7.70 2.08 -1.25
C LEU A 24 6.45 1.45 -1.88
N GLU A 25 6.61 0.36 -2.64
CA GLU A 25 5.47 -0.39 -3.18
C GLU A 25 4.63 -1.03 -2.06
N HIS A 26 5.29 -1.63 -1.07
CA HIS A 26 4.60 -2.20 0.09
C HIS A 26 3.80 -1.14 0.86
N LEU A 27 4.38 0.04 1.09
CA LEU A 27 3.67 1.17 1.71
C LEU A 27 2.50 1.67 0.86
N LYS A 28 2.63 1.64 -0.47
CA LYS A 28 1.53 1.98 -1.38
C LYS A 28 0.37 1.00 -1.22
N GLU A 29 0.63 -0.30 -1.16
CA GLU A 29 -0.42 -1.31 -0.94
C GLU A 29 -1.13 -1.12 0.40
N LEU A 30 -0.37 -0.94 1.49
CA LEU A 30 -0.93 -0.63 2.81
C LEU A 30 -1.78 0.64 2.79
N HIS A 31 -1.34 1.68 2.09
CA HIS A 31 -2.10 2.92 1.95
C HIS A 31 -3.43 2.70 1.22
N LEU A 32 -3.45 1.90 0.17
CA LEU A 32 -4.68 1.56 -0.57
C LEU A 32 -5.66 0.78 0.30
N GLN A 33 -5.17 -0.18 1.09
CA GLN A 33 -5.99 -0.92 2.06
C GLN A 33 -6.59 0.02 3.11
N LEU A 34 -5.78 0.88 3.72
CA LEU A 34 -6.24 1.87 4.68
C LEU A 34 -7.28 2.83 4.08
N ARG A 35 -7.07 3.26 2.84
CA ARG A 35 -8.02 4.13 2.13
C ARG A 35 -9.36 3.42 1.91
N ALA A 36 -9.35 2.14 1.53
CA ALA A 36 -10.56 1.34 1.36
C ALA A 36 -11.37 1.25 2.66
N LEU A 37 -10.70 1.10 3.81
CA LEU A 37 -11.34 1.06 5.13
C LEU A 37 -12.09 2.35 5.49
N ARG A 38 -11.75 3.52 4.90
CA ARG A 38 -12.51 4.77 5.14
C ARG A 38 -13.96 4.68 4.66
N SER A 39 -14.25 3.80 3.71
CA SER A 39 -15.59 3.54 3.20
C SER A 39 -16.32 2.40 3.92
N ALA A 40 -15.69 1.77 4.93
CA ALA A 40 -16.22 0.60 5.62
C ALA A 40 -17.59 0.88 6.27
N LEU A 41 -17.70 1.92 7.09
CA LEU A 41 -18.96 2.27 7.76
C LEU A 41 -20.09 2.54 6.75
N PRO A 42 -19.92 3.43 5.73
CA PRO A 42 -20.94 3.59 4.70
C PRO A 42 -21.36 2.28 4.02
N ARG A 43 -20.41 1.39 3.67
CA ARG A 43 -20.72 0.10 3.04
C ARG A 43 -21.48 -0.86 3.96
N MET A 44 -21.16 -0.87 5.25
CA MET A 44 -21.88 -1.69 6.23
C MET A 44 -23.37 -1.32 6.31
N PHE A 45 -23.69 -0.03 6.17
CA PHE A 45 -25.06 0.48 6.28
C PHE A 45 -25.81 0.57 4.95
N GLU A 46 -25.14 0.36 3.82
CA GLU A 46 -25.77 0.36 2.49
C GLU A 46 -27.02 -0.55 2.39
N PRO A 47 -27.02 -1.78 2.94
CA PRO A 47 -28.21 -2.64 2.91
C PRO A 47 -29.40 -2.08 3.68
N LEU A 48 -29.15 -1.20 4.66
CA LEU A 48 -30.20 -0.53 5.46
C LEU A 48 -30.71 0.76 4.78
N ALA A 49 -29.91 1.37 3.91
CA ALA A 49 -30.26 2.59 3.19
C ALA A 49 -31.16 2.35 1.97
N THR A 50 -31.31 1.10 1.55
CA THR A 50 -32.04 0.71 0.33
C THR A 50 -33.34 -0.01 0.68
N LYS A 51 -34.38 0.17 -0.15
CA LYS A 51 -35.66 -0.53 0.03
C LYS A 51 -35.48 -2.00 -0.35
N GLN A 52 -35.50 -2.88 0.64
CA GLN A 52 -35.34 -4.32 0.46
C GLN A 52 -36.70 -5.02 0.34
N PRO A 53 -36.78 -6.18 -0.36
CA PRO A 53 -38.03 -6.91 -0.57
C PRO A 53 -38.56 -7.55 0.72
N SER A 54 -37.69 -7.81 1.70
CA SER A 54 -38.08 -8.30 3.03
C SER A 54 -37.05 -7.93 4.12
N PRO A 55 -37.46 -7.92 5.40
CA PRO A 55 -36.53 -7.72 6.53
C PRO A 55 -35.41 -8.76 6.60
N GLN A 56 -35.67 -10.00 6.17
CA GLN A 56 -34.68 -11.07 6.17
C GLN A 56 -33.55 -10.79 5.17
N VAL A 57 -33.88 -10.28 3.98
CA VAL A 57 -32.89 -9.90 2.96
C VAL A 57 -32.05 -8.73 3.46
N MET A 58 -32.68 -7.74 4.10
CA MET A 58 -31.98 -6.61 4.72
C MET A 58 -30.97 -7.06 5.79
N PHE A 59 -31.41 -7.93 6.73
CA PHE A 59 -30.54 -8.44 7.78
C PHE A 59 -29.39 -9.29 7.24
N ALA A 60 -29.65 -10.13 6.24
CA ALA A 60 -28.62 -10.94 5.58
C ALA A 60 -27.58 -10.06 4.89
N GLY A 61 -28.00 -9.04 4.13
CA GLY A 61 -27.11 -8.09 3.46
C GLY A 61 -26.26 -7.29 4.44
N PHE A 62 -26.87 -6.79 5.52
CA PHE A 62 -26.16 -6.11 6.60
C PHE A 62 -25.12 -7.02 7.25
N SER A 63 -25.51 -8.23 7.67
CA SER A 63 -24.63 -9.20 8.32
C SER A 63 -23.44 -9.57 7.44
N GLN A 64 -23.66 -9.75 6.14
CA GLN A 64 -22.60 -10.01 5.19
C GLN A 64 -21.64 -8.82 5.05
N SER A 65 -22.17 -7.59 5.02
CA SER A 65 -21.36 -6.37 4.90
C SER A 65 -20.50 -6.14 6.16
N VAL A 66 -21.04 -6.44 7.34
CA VAL A 66 -20.30 -6.44 8.62
C VAL A 66 -19.19 -7.47 8.59
N LYS A 67 -19.48 -8.71 8.16
CA LYS A 67 -18.49 -9.79 8.07
C LYS A 67 -17.35 -9.43 7.12
N ASN A 68 -17.66 -8.95 5.91
CA ASN A 68 -16.66 -8.54 4.93
C ASN A 68 -15.77 -7.41 5.48
N THR A 69 -16.38 -6.42 6.13
CA THR A 69 -15.63 -5.31 6.75
C THR A 69 -14.71 -5.80 7.87
N LYS A 70 -15.19 -6.72 8.72
CA LYS A 70 -14.35 -7.34 9.75
C LYS A 70 -13.14 -8.04 9.13
N ASP A 71 -13.36 -8.84 8.07
CA ASP A 71 -12.28 -9.56 7.39
C ASP A 71 -11.26 -8.58 6.77
N GLU A 72 -11.71 -7.46 6.20
CA GLU A 72 -10.83 -6.39 5.69
C GLU A 72 -9.99 -5.74 6.79
N ILE A 73 -10.60 -5.43 7.95
CA ILE A 73 -9.90 -4.87 9.12
C ILE A 73 -8.86 -5.86 9.65
N ASP A 74 -9.23 -7.13 9.79
CA ASP A 74 -8.33 -8.17 10.28
C ASP A 74 -7.14 -8.38 9.32
N ARG A 75 -7.38 -8.37 8.00
CA ARG A 75 -6.33 -8.41 6.97
C ARG A 75 -5.39 -7.20 7.06
N PHE A 76 -5.92 -5.99 7.16
CA PHE A 76 -5.10 -4.79 7.29
C PHE A 76 -4.27 -4.80 8.59
N ARG A 77 -4.87 -5.24 9.70
CA ARG A 77 -4.16 -5.41 10.97
C ARG A 77 -3.03 -6.41 10.84
N GLN A 78 -3.24 -7.54 10.17
CA GLN A 78 -2.18 -8.52 9.92
C GLN A 78 -1.06 -7.92 9.07
N ALA A 79 -1.41 -7.24 7.97
CA ALA A 79 -0.45 -6.59 7.08
C ALA A 79 0.41 -5.55 7.83
N MET A 80 -0.18 -4.78 8.75
CA MET A 80 0.55 -3.82 9.59
C MET A 80 1.52 -4.46 10.59
N ASN A 81 1.28 -5.72 10.99
CA ASN A 81 2.07 -6.43 11.99
C ASN A 81 3.12 -7.38 11.38
N THR A 82 3.30 -7.39 10.05
CA THR A 82 4.37 -8.17 9.42
C THR A 82 5.74 -7.57 9.72
N GLU A 83 6.76 -8.43 9.75
CA GLU A 83 8.16 -7.99 9.93
C GLU A 83 8.59 -7.00 8.85
N GLU A 84 8.13 -7.20 7.62
CA GLU A 84 8.38 -6.30 6.49
C GLU A 84 7.84 -4.88 6.75
N THR A 85 6.59 -4.75 7.19
CA THR A 85 6.01 -3.44 7.51
C THR A 85 6.79 -2.76 8.63
N GLN A 86 7.13 -3.51 9.67
CA GLN A 86 7.90 -2.99 10.80
C GLN A 86 9.31 -2.56 10.38
N ALA A 87 9.97 -3.32 9.50
CA ALA A 87 11.28 -3.01 8.97
C ALA A 87 11.27 -1.72 8.14
N VAL A 88 10.26 -1.53 7.28
CA VAL A 88 10.11 -0.31 6.47
C VAL A 88 9.88 0.91 7.36
N ILE A 89 8.97 0.82 8.34
CA ILE A 89 8.70 1.91 9.29
C ILE A 89 9.94 2.23 10.14
N LYS A 90 10.63 1.20 10.64
CA LYS A 90 11.86 1.36 11.42
C LYS A 90 12.94 2.07 10.59
N ARG A 91 13.15 1.64 9.34
CA ARG A 91 14.11 2.27 8.42
C ARG A 91 13.79 3.74 8.19
N ALA A 92 12.52 4.08 7.95
CA ALA A 92 12.09 5.46 7.77
C ALA A 92 12.37 6.31 9.03
N ASN A 93 12.09 5.78 10.22
CA ASN A 93 12.37 6.45 11.48
C ASN A 93 13.88 6.63 11.73
N ASP A 94 14.68 5.59 11.46
CA ASP A 94 16.14 5.65 11.60
C ASP A 94 16.75 6.67 10.62
N SER A 95 16.31 6.67 9.36
CA SER A 95 16.73 7.64 8.34
C SER A 95 16.41 9.08 8.76
N ARG A 96 15.20 9.32 9.26
CA ARG A 96 14.79 10.64 9.76
C ARG A 96 15.58 11.09 10.98
N ARG A 97 15.97 10.15 11.87
CA ARG A 97 16.80 10.45 13.04
C ARG A 97 18.23 10.82 12.65
N LEU A 98 18.80 10.11 11.67
CA LEU A 98 20.16 10.34 11.20
C LEU A 98 20.28 11.62 10.37
N ASN A 99 19.29 11.91 9.52
CA ASN A 99 19.28 13.08 8.64
C ASN A 99 17.98 13.89 8.82
N PRO A 100 17.83 14.65 9.92
CA PRO A 100 16.57 15.30 10.25
C PRO A 100 16.25 16.55 9.39
N VAL A 101 17.25 17.14 8.74
CA VAL A 101 17.12 18.38 7.98
C VAL A 101 16.89 18.08 6.50
N GLY A 102 16.02 18.85 5.85
CA GLY A 102 15.82 18.77 4.39
C GLY A 102 14.84 17.68 3.91
N ILE A 103 14.21 16.92 4.82
CA ILE A 103 13.16 15.97 4.44
C ILE A 103 11.89 16.75 4.08
N LYS A 104 11.62 16.87 2.79
CA LYS A 104 10.39 17.48 2.27
C LYS A 104 9.19 16.58 2.62
N PRO A 105 8.11 17.10 3.24
CA PRO A 105 6.89 16.34 3.42
C PRO A 105 6.32 15.88 2.08
N TRP A 106 5.94 14.61 1.99
CA TRP A 106 5.27 14.08 0.80
C TRP A 106 3.92 14.79 0.59
N ARG A 107 3.63 15.14 -0.67
CA ARG A 107 2.35 15.73 -1.08
C ARG A 107 1.79 14.89 -2.20
N ALA A 108 0.53 14.47 -2.08
CA ALA A 108 -0.16 13.71 -3.11
C ALA A 108 -0.22 14.42 -4.49
N ARG A 109 -0.06 15.75 -4.53
CA ARG A 109 0.03 16.53 -5.77
C ARG A 109 1.35 16.34 -6.51
N ASP A 110 2.41 16.00 -5.80
CA ASP A 110 3.75 15.82 -6.36
C ASP A 110 3.84 14.46 -7.10
N ASP A 111 3.03 13.47 -6.70
CA ASP A 111 2.89 12.15 -7.34
C ASP A 111 1.41 11.75 -7.53
N PRO A 112 0.72 12.29 -8.56
CA PRO A 112 -0.72 12.05 -8.76
C PRO A 112 -1.09 10.57 -8.92
N GLU A 113 -0.22 9.81 -9.59
CA GLU A 113 -0.43 8.38 -9.88
C GLU A 113 0.00 7.47 -8.71
N TRP A 114 0.48 8.02 -7.59
CA TRP A 114 0.93 7.23 -6.45
C TRP A 114 -0.16 6.28 -5.93
N THR A 115 -1.40 6.74 -5.93
CA THR A 115 -2.57 5.94 -5.50
C THR A 115 -3.27 5.20 -6.64
N ALA A 116 -2.80 5.33 -7.88
CA ALA A 116 -3.34 4.57 -9.00
C ALA A 116 -2.88 3.11 -8.90
N PRO A 117 -3.78 2.11 -9.07
CA PRO A 117 -3.37 0.71 -9.21
C PRO A 117 -2.37 0.61 -10.38
N LYS A 118 -1.26 -0.13 -10.20
CA LYS A 118 -0.36 -0.40 -11.33
C LYS A 118 -1.17 -1.10 -12.42
N ARG A 119 -1.31 -0.47 -13.59
CA ARG A 119 -1.88 -1.14 -14.76
C ARG A 119 -1.00 -2.36 -15.04
N ARG A 120 -1.54 -3.57 -14.85
CA ARG A 120 -0.86 -4.79 -15.30
C ARG A 120 -0.56 -4.60 -16.78
N LYS A 121 0.71 -4.71 -17.18
CA LYS A 121 1.07 -4.80 -18.60
C LYS A 121 0.42 -6.09 -19.12
N THR A 122 -0.80 -5.99 -19.62
CA THR A 122 -1.44 -7.09 -20.34
C THR A 122 -0.51 -7.50 -21.46
N GLN A 123 -0.24 -8.79 -21.56
CA GLN A 123 0.59 -9.43 -22.57
C GLN A 123 0.25 -8.90 -23.97
N GLN A 124 1.04 -7.94 -24.46
CA GLN A 124 0.98 -7.46 -25.85
C GLN A 124 2.18 -7.99 -26.66
N SER A 125 2.76 -9.11 -26.21
CA SER A 125 3.87 -9.80 -26.87
C SER A 125 3.46 -11.16 -27.46
N ALA A 126 2.16 -11.45 -27.57
CA ALA A 126 1.67 -12.72 -28.11
C ALA A 126 1.11 -12.63 -29.54
N THR A 127 1.01 -11.45 -30.16
CA THR A 127 0.42 -11.29 -31.51
C THR A 127 1.42 -10.89 -32.59
N ASP A 128 2.70 -10.68 -32.27
CA ASP A 128 3.73 -10.28 -33.25
C ASP A 128 4.57 -11.47 -33.77
N ALA A 129 4.19 -12.71 -33.43
CA ALA A 129 4.88 -13.93 -33.83
C ALA A 129 4.12 -14.78 -34.87
N GLU A 130 2.97 -14.33 -35.38
CA GLU A 130 2.12 -15.14 -36.28
C GLU A 130 2.18 -14.71 -37.76
N TRP A 131 3.04 -13.74 -38.12
CA TRP A 131 3.27 -13.34 -39.53
C TRP A 131 4.74 -13.09 -39.86
N ARG A 132 5.60 -14.07 -39.60
CA ARG A 132 6.90 -14.18 -40.28
C ARG A 132 7.08 -15.55 -40.90
#